data_AF-A0A382BEX6-F1
#
_entry.id   AF-A0A382BEX6-F1
#
_cell.length_a   1.000
_cell.length_b   1.000
_cell.length_c   1.000
_cell.angle_alpha   90.00
_cell.angle_beta   90.00
_cell.angle_gamma   90.00
#
_symmetry.space_group_name_H-M   'P 1'
#
loop_
_entity.id
_entity.type
_entity.pdbx_description
1 polymer ?
#
loop_
_entity_poly.entity_id
_entity_poly.type
_entity_poly.pdbx_seq_one_letter_code
_entity_poly.pdbx_strand_id
1 'polypeptide(L)'
;MKISHPKIAALFFAGLLSIQAAQAQPALETKPLTIEGDIASHLVAGVDRFLLRELSVSVDRREKYWQRDFTSHAAYAKSVEQNRQRLAHIIGLRDQRVAFDGLTLGSTTAESSLVGQTDRITVRAVSWPVFGDVTGTGLLLEPRGRDSLANVIALPDCNQLPEQIAGLAEGLPPKLQFARRLAESGCRVVVPLLINRAEKMSKLSNREYLYRSAFEMGRHLIGYEVQQSLAVVDWYSRRSPDTPIGIIGWGEGGLIALYAAAVDTRVDVACVSGYFDSRQNIWQEPIDRNVFGLLEQFGDAELASLIAPRALIVDAARGPEATIPGGRGAPARVVSPSLGSVRAEVARAQKLTDGL
;
A
#
# COMPACT_ATOMS: atom_id res chain seq x y z
N MET A 1 101.13 -2.26 -28.80
CA MET A 1 100.49 -2.47 -27.46
C MET A 1 99.73 -1.20 -27.08
N LYS A 2 98.41 -1.21 -27.25
CA LYS A 2 97.49 -0.21 -26.70
C LYS A 2 96.30 -1.00 -26.17
N ILE A 3 96.12 -0.98 -24.84
CA ILE A 3 94.99 -1.53 -24.10
C ILE A 3 94.10 -0.35 -23.72
N SER A 4 92.78 -0.48 -23.88
CA SER A 4 91.72 0.29 -23.19
C SER A 4 90.38 0.01 -23.92
N HIS A 5 89.62 -1.01 -23.50
CA HIS A 5 88.50 -0.96 -22.53
C HIS A 5 87.11 -0.72 -23.17
N PRO A 6 86.07 -1.41 -22.69
CA PRO A 6 84.86 -1.75 -23.44
C PRO A 6 83.84 -0.60 -23.47
N LYS A 7 83.06 -0.52 -24.55
CA LYS A 7 81.97 0.45 -24.70
C LYS A 7 80.79 0.03 -23.81
N ILE A 8 80.55 0.81 -22.76
CA ILE A 8 79.36 0.74 -21.90
C ILE A 8 78.15 1.21 -22.71
N ALA A 9 77.12 0.36 -22.77
CA ALA A 9 75.83 0.70 -23.36
C ALA A 9 75.10 1.71 -22.48
N ALA A 10 74.76 2.88 -23.04
CA ALA A 10 73.87 3.85 -22.42
C ALA A 10 72.46 3.67 -23.00
N LEU A 11 71.58 3.01 -22.24
CA LEU A 11 70.14 3.05 -22.50
C LEU A 11 69.63 4.45 -22.13
N PHE A 12 69.22 5.24 -23.12
CA PHE A 12 68.45 6.45 -22.88
C PHE A 12 67.01 6.07 -22.53
N PHE A 13 66.68 6.13 -21.24
CA PHE A 13 65.30 6.05 -20.77
C PHE A 13 64.66 7.43 -20.94
N ALA A 14 64.05 7.67 -22.10
CA ALA A 14 63.19 8.83 -22.29
C ALA A 14 61.90 8.63 -21.49
N GLY A 15 61.86 9.16 -20.27
CA GLY A 15 60.64 9.25 -19.49
C GLY A 15 59.64 10.13 -20.24
N LEU A 16 58.65 9.50 -20.89
CA LEU A 16 57.42 10.17 -21.30
C LEU A 16 56.69 10.63 -20.04
N LEU A 17 56.94 11.88 -19.65
CA LEU A 17 56.02 12.65 -18.83
C LEU A 17 54.75 12.84 -19.67
N SER A 18 53.84 11.89 -19.56
CA SER A 18 52.45 12.07 -19.96
C SER A 18 51.89 13.18 -19.08
N ILE A 19 51.96 14.42 -19.55
CA ILE A 19 51.11 15.50 -19.07
C ILE A 19 49.70 15.09 -19.48
N GLN A 20 49.04 14.32 -18.62
CA GLN A 20 47.59 14.28 -18.63
C GLN A 20 47.17 15.71 -18.33
N ALA A 21 46.76 16.44 -19.36
CA ALA A 21 45.98 17.64 -19.19
C ALA A 21 44.79 17.22 -18.33
N ALA A 22 44.83 17.59 -17.05
CA ALA A 22 43.65 17.53 -16.21
C ALA A 22 42.59 18.32 -16.99
N GLN A 23 41.60 17.62 -17.53
CA GLN A 23 40.46 18.27 -18.14
C GLN A 23 39.83 19.10 -17.02
N ALA A 24 40.12 20.40 -17.03
CA ALA A 24 39.49 21.35 -16.14
C ALA A 24 37.99 21.17 -16.28
N GLN A 25 37.32 21.04 -15.13
CA GLN A 25 35.86 20.92 -15.07
C GLN A 25 35.25 22.03 -15.93
N PRO A 26 34.29 21.73 -16.83
CA PRO A 26 33.71 22.75 -17.69
C PRO A 26 33.25 23.93 -16.84
N ALA A 27 33.51 25.16 -17.31
CA ALA A 27 33.16 26.37 -16.59
C ALA A 27 31.66 26.35 -16.29
N LEU A 28 31.31 26.16 -15.03
CA LEU A 28 29.93 26.21 -14.59
C LEU A 28 29.49 27.68 -14.72
N GLU A 29 28.56 27.98 -15.62
CA GLU A 29 27.90 29.29 -15.78
C GLU A 29 27.02 29.62 -14.55
N THR A 30 27.62 29.63 -13.37
CA THR A 30 26.96 29.83 -12.09
C THR A 30 27.39 31.16 -11.49
N LYS A 31 26.47 31.85 -10.84
CA LYS A 31 26.76 33.10 -10.13
C LYS A 31 27.49 32.80 -8.82
N PRO A 32 28.39 33.67 -8.35
CA PRO A 32 28.97 33.55 -7.02
C PRO A 32 27.89 33.41 -5.95
N LEU A 33 28.07 32.47 -5.02
CA LEU A 33 27.18 32.30 -3.88
C LEU A 33 27.37 33.51 -2.94
N THR A 34 26.34 34.36 -2.89
CA THR A 34 26.32 35.61 -2.11
C THR A 34 25.37 35.53 -0.91
N ILE A 35 24.78 34.36 -0.66
CA ILE A 35 23.91 34.12 0.48
C ILE A 35 24.77 34.07 1.74
N GLU A 36 24.49 34.96 2.69
CA GLU A 36 25.13 35.00 4.01
C GLU A 36 24.25 34.31 5.07
N GLY A 37 24.84 33.91 6.21
CA GLY A 37 24.12 33.25 7.31
C GLY A 37 24.05 31.73 7.20
N ASP A 38 22.99 31.11 7.73
CA ASP A 38 22.80 29.66 7.72
C ASP A 38 22.30 29.16 6.35
N ILE A 39 23.25 28.99 5.44
CA ILE A 39 23.00 28.51 4.07
C ILE A 39 22.29 27.14 4.09
N ALA A 40 22.56 26.27 5.06
CA ALA A 40 21.94 24.94 5.13
C ALA A 40 20.44 25.04 5.38
N SER A 41 20.02 25.88 6.34
CA SER A 41 18.59 26.15 6.57
C SER A 41 17.91 26.81 5.37
N HIS A 42 18.61 27.72 4.67
CA HIS A 42 18.10 28.31 3.43
C HIS A 42 17.87 27.26 2.33
N LEU A 43 18.78 26.30 2.18
CA LEU A 43 18.64 25.20 1.23
C LEU A 43 17.46 24.29 1.60
N VAL A 44 17.35 23.87 2.87
CA VAL A 44 16.24 23.02 3.34
C VAL A 44 14.89 23.71 3.09
N ALA A 45 14.75 24.98 3.48
CA ALA A 45 13.52 25.73 3.24
C ALA A 45 13.20 25.92 1.75
N GLY A 46 14.24 26.01 0.90
CA GLY A 46 14.09 26.03 -0.56
C GLY A 46 13.56 24.71 -1.10
N VAL A 47 14.14 23.59 -0.66
CA VAL A 47 13.73 22.23 -1.02
C VAL A 47 12.29 21.96 -0.59
N ASP A 48 11.93 22.31 0.65
CA ASP A 48 10.55 22.15 1.15
C ASP A 48 9.55 22.90 0.27
N ARG A 49 9.83 24.17 -0.03
CA ARG A 49 8.94 25.00 -0.86
C ARG A 49 8.78 24.43 -2.27
N PHE A 50 9.86 23.89 -2.85
CA PHE A 50 9.82 23.23 -4.14
C PHE A 50 8.99 21.94 -4.08
N LEU A 51 9.26 21.04 -3.14
CA LEU A 51 8.58 19.76 -3.02
C LEU A 51 7.09 19.92 -2.68
N LEU A 52 6.73 20.84 -1.78
CA LEU A 52 5.33 21.15 -1.45
C LEU A 52 4.58 21.72 -2.66
N ARG A 53 5.24 22.57 -3.47
CA ARG A 53 4.67 23.04 -4.74
C ARG A 53 4.45 21.87 -5.71
N GLU A 54 5.45 21.00 -5.88
CA GLU A 54 5.34 19.85 -6.78
C GLU A 54 4.24 18.88 -6.35
N LEU A 55 4.06 18.66 -5.05
CA LEU A 55 2.91 17.95 -4.51
C LEU A 55 1.61 18.66 -4.90
N SER A 56 1.45 19.95 -4.60
CA SER A 56 0.23 20.69 -4.94
C SER A 56 -0.12 20.61 -6.44
N VAL A 57 0.87 20.77 -7.31
CA VAL A 57 0.66 20.75 -8.78
C VAL A 57 0.46 19.32 -9.30
N SER A 58 0.81 18.28 -8.54
CA SER A 58 0.64 16.89 -8.97
C SER A 58 -0.81 16.59 -9.34
N VAL A 59 -1.78 17.15 -8.60
CA VAL A 59 -3.22 16.94 -8.80
C VAL A 59 -3.64 17.25 -10.24
N ASP A 60 -3.29 18.43 -10.75
CA ASP A 60 -3.64 18.85 -12.11
C ASP A 60 -2.86 18.06 -13.17
N ARG A 61 -1.64 17.64 -12.84
CA ARG A 61 -0.79 16.86 -13.75
C ARG A 61 -1.23 15.41 -13.91
N ARG A 62 -2.06 14.86 -13.00
CA ARG A 62 -2.49 13.45 -13.07
C ARG A 62 -3.23 13.16 -14.37
N GLU A 63 -4.12 14.07 -14.79
CA GLU A 63 -5.05 13.83 -15.91
C GLU A 63 -4.33 13.43 -17.21
N LYS A 64 -3.11 13.91 -17.45
CA LYS A 64 -2.33 13.55 -18.65
C LYS A 64 -1.98 12.05 -18.74
N TYR A 65 -2.07 11.31 -17.62
CA TYR A 65 -1.83 9.87 -17.56
C TYR A 65 -3.12 9.04 -17.70
N TRP A 66 -4.27 9.68 -17.91
CA TRP A 66 -5.57 9.02 -18.01
C TRP A 66 -6.17 9.24 -19.39
N GLN A 67 -6.72 8.16 -19.96
CA GLN A 67 -7.41 8.18 -21.25
C GLN A 67 -8.81 7.58 -21.08
N ARG A 68 -9.62 8.17 -20.19
CA ARG A 68 -10.92 7.61 -19.79
C ARG A 68 -11.89 7.60 -20.97
N ASP A 69 -12.47 6.44 -21.24
CA ASP A 69 -13.52 6.24 -22.23
C ASP A 69 -14.87 6.06 -21.53
N PHE A 70 -15.75 7.05 -21.68
CA PHE A 70 -17.08 7.07 -21.05
C PHE A 70 -18.19 6.48 -21.94
N THR A 71 -17.86 5.86 -23.07
CA THR A 71 -18.88 5.36 -24.00
C THR A 71 -19.71 4.19 -23.46
N SER A 72 -19.13 3.41 -22.54
CA SER A 72 -19.82 2.33 -21.82
C SER A 72 -18.99 1.89 -20.62
N HIS A 73 -19.62 1.19 -19.66
CA HIS A 73 -18.91 0.55 -18.54
C HIS A 73 -17.73 -0.34 -18.98
N ALA A 74 -17.90 -1.11 -20.07
CA ALA A 74 -16.85 -1.99 -20.58
C ALA A 74 -15.70 -1.20 -21.23
N ALA A 75 -16.03 -0.14 -21.98
CA ALA A 75 -15.04 0.75 -22.57
C ALA A 75 -14.24 1.49 -21.49
N TYR A 76 -14.91 1.97 -20.45
CA TYR A 76 -14.26 2.60 -19.31
C TYR A 76 -13.27 1.66 -18.63
N ALA A 77 -13.74 0.47 -18.24
CA ALA A 77 -12.91 -0.54 -17.60
C ALA A 77 -11.65 -0.89 -18.42
N LYS A 78 -11.81 -1.00 -19.74
CA LYS A 78 -10.69 -1.23 -20.68
C LYS A 78 -9.75 -0.03 -20.76
N SER A 79 -10.28 1.18 -20.79
CA SER A 79 -9.51 2.42 -20.96
C SER A 79 -8.58 2.72 -19.77
N VAL A 80 -9.00 2.36 -18.55
CA VAL A 80 -8.23 2.58 -17.31
C VAL A 80 -7.36 1.38 -16.91
N GLU A 81 -7.31 0.32 -17.73
CA GLU A 81 -6.56 -0.90 -17.41
C GLU A 81 -5.05 -0.65 -17.29
N GLN A 82 -4.49 0.26 -18.11
CA GLN A 82 -3.08 0.65 -17.97
C GLN A 82 -2.81 1.35 -16.63
N ASN A 83 -3.74 2.17 -16.14
CA ASN A 83 -3.65 2.81 -14.83
C ASN A 83 -3.72 1.76 -13.72
N ARG A 84 -4.56 0.73 -13.86
CA ARG A 84 -4.63 -0.41 -12.94
C ARG A 84 -3.31 -1.19 -12.87
N GLN A 85 -2.73 -1.49 -14.03
CA GLN A 85 -1.42 -2.17 -14.13
C GLN A 85 -0.30 -1.31 -13.55
N ARG A 86 -0.33 0.00 -13.77
CA ARG A 86 0.62 0.95 -13.16
C ARG A 86 0.48 0.95 -11.64
N LEU A 87 -0.74 1.00 -11.11
CA LEU A 87 -1.00 0.92 -9.67
C LEU A 87 -0.42 -0.39 -9.11
N ALA A 88 -0.78 -1.54 -9.69
CA ALA A 88 -0.24 -2.84 -9.30
C ALA A 88 1.30 -2.86 -9.31
N HIS A 89 1.92 -2.30 -10.35
CA HIS A 89 3.37 -2.24 -10.46
C HIS A 89 4.04 -1.43 -9.33
N ILE A 90 3.52 -0.24 -9.00
CA ILE A 90 4.13 0.65 -8.00
C ILE A 90 3.92 0.18 -6.57
N ILE A 91 2.85 -0.57 -6.29
CA ILE A 91 2.68 -1.23 -4.99
C ILE A 91 3.38 -2.59 -4.91
N GLY A 92 4.04 -3.05 -5.98
CA GLY A 92 4.81 -4.29 -5.97
C GLY A 92 3.99 -5.58 -6.15
N LEU A 93 2.80 -5.51 -6.75
CA LEU A 93 2.00 -6.67 -7.17
C LEU A 93 2.64 -7.35 -8.40
N ARG A 94 3.73 -8.08 -8.18
CA ARG A 94 4.51 -8.69 -9.27
C ARG A 94 4.57 -10.22 -9.21
N ASP A 95 4.45 -10.79 -8.02
CA ASP A 95 4.50 -12.24 -7.85
C ASP A 95 3.15 -12.88 -8.17
N GLN A 96 3.22 -14.05 -8.81
CA GLN A 96 2.05 -14.87 -9.05
C GLN A 96 1.55 -15.45 -7.73
N ARG A 97 0.25 -15.30 -7.47
CA ARG A 97 -0.37 -15.91 -6.30
C ARG A 97 -0.45 -17.43 -6.45
N VAL A 98 -0.32 -18.13 -5.32
CA VAL A 98 -0.42 -19.58 -5.25
C VAL A 98 -1.89 -19.98 -5.18
N ALA A 99 -2.35 -20.80 -6.13
CA ALA A 99 -3.69 -21.35 -6.09
C ALA A 99 -3.80 -22.43 -4.98
N PHE A 100 -4.93 -22.43 -4.25
CA PHE A 100 -5.22 -23.40 -3.19
C PHE A 100 -6.70 -23.78 -3.19
N ASP A 101 -7.06 -24.99 -2.74
CA ASP A 101 -8.45 -25.47 -2.80
C ASP A 101 -9.32 -24.96 -1.64
N GLY A 102 -8.69 -24.72 -0.49
CA GLY A 102 -9.35 -24.22 0.70
C GLY A 102 -8.36 -23.57 1.66
N LEU A 103 -8.91 -22.73 2.54
CA LEU A 103 -8.15 -22.22 3.67
C LEU A 103 -7.74 -23.38 4.58
N THR A 104 -6.48 -23.37 5.04
CA THR A 104 -5.97 -24.35 5.99
C THR A 104 -6.51 -24.02 7.37
N LEU A 105 -7.12 -24.99 8.04
CA LEU A 105 -7.59 -24.83 9.41
C LEU A 105 -6.41 -24.87 10.38
N GLY A 106 -6.30 -23.85 11.24
CA GLY A 106 -5.26 -23.77 12.27
C GLY A 106 -5.56 -24.71 13.44
N SER A 107 -5.40 -26.01 13.24
CA SER A 107 -5.59 -27.03 14.27
C SER A 107 -4.33 -27.88 14.47
N THR A 108 -4.12 -28.36 15.69
CA THR A 108 -3.10 -29.36 16.04
C THR A 108 -3.77 -30.58 16.65
N THR A 109 -2.97 -31.57 17.08
CA THR A 109 -3.49 -32.69 17.88
C THR A 109 -4.00 -32.26 19.26
N ALA A 110 -3.63 -31.06 19.72
CA ALA A 110 -4.03 -30.49 21.01
C ALA A 110 -5.06 -29.36 20.88
N GLU A 111 -5.09 -28.65 19.75
CA GLU A 111 -5.85 -27.42 19.58
C GLU A 111 -6.82 -27.50 18.39
N SER A 112 -8.07 -27.07 18.63
CA SER A 112 -9.09 -26.99 17.59
C SER A 112 -8.94 -25.71 16.77
N SER A 113 -9.24 -25.80 15.47
CA SER A 113 -9.39 -24.60 14.64
C SER A 113 -10.63 -23.78 15.00
N LEU A 114 -11.60 -24.36 15.70
CA LEU A 114 -12.78 -23.66 16.18
C LEU A 114 -12.41 -22.76 17.37
N VAL A 115 -12.38 -21.45 17.14
CA VAL A 115 -11.99 -20.45 18.14
C VAL A 115 -13.18 -19.65 18.69
N GLY A 116 -14.35 -19.79 18.06
CA GLY A 116 -15.58 -19.18 18.57
C GLY A 116 -16.82 -19.74 17.88
N GLN A 117 -17.94 -19.73 18.59
CA GLN A 117 -19.23 -20.17 18.06
C GLN A 117 -20.37 -19.45 18.76
N THR A 118 -21.40 -19.08 17.99
CA THR A 118 -22.70 -18.66 18.49
C THR A 118 -23.80 -19.48 17.80
N ASP A 119 -25.06 -19.21 18.10
CA ASP A 119 -26.18 -19.82 17.38
C ASP A 119 -26.21 -19.40 15.89
N ARG A 120 -25.56 -18.28 15.53
CA ARG A 120 -25.61 -17.69 14.19
C ARG A 120 -24.35 -17.88 13.36
N ILE A 121 -23.18 -17.99 14.00
CA ILE A 121 -21.90 -18.04 13.30
C ILE A 121 -20.94 -19.06 13.92
N THR A 122 -20.04 -19.56 13.09
CA THR A 122 -18.88 -20.37 13.47
C THR A 122 -17.62 -19.60 13.10
N VAL A 123 -16.63 -19.52 13.99
CA VAL A 123 -15.37 -18.80 13.78
C VAL A 123 -14.20 -19.75 13.87
N ARG A 124 -13.35 -19.76 12.84
CA ARG A 124 -12.19 -20.65 12.74
C ARG A 124 -10.89 -19.88 12.50
N ALA A 125 -9.82 -20.29 13.17
CA ALA A 125 -8.47 -19.84 12.82
C ALA A 125 -8.05 -20.49 11.50
N VAL A 126 -7.51 -19.69 10.58
CA VAL A 126 -7.16 -20.13 9.22
C VAL A 126 -5.84 -19.54 8.72
N SER A 127 -5.22 -20.24 7.77
CA SER A 127 -4.08 -19.76 6.99
C SER A 127 -4.20 -20.15 5.51
N TRP A 128 -3.51 -19.43 4.63
CA TRP A 128 -3.50 -19.72 3.20
C TRP A 128 -2.19 -19.26 2.55
N PRO A 129 -1.68 -19.98 1.54
CA PRO A 129 -0.53 -19.52 0.78
C PRO A 129 -0.91 -18.27 -0.03
N VAL A 130 0.01 -17.31 -0.13
CA VAL A 130 -0.20 -16.07 -0.90
C VAL A 130 0.68 -16.07 -2.14
N PHE A 131 1.99 -15.88 -1.99
CA PHE A 131 2.99 -15.93 -3.05
C PHE A 131 4.34 -16.36 -2.46
N GLY A 132 5.18 -17.04 -3.23
CA GLY A 132 6.46 -17.54 -2.72
C GLY A 132 6.29 -18.34 -1.42
N ASP A 133 6.99 -17.91 -0.37
CA ASP A 133 6.92 -18.43 1.00
C ASP A 133 6.01 -17.61 1.95
N VAL A 134 5.31 -16.60 1.43
CA VAL A 134 4.40 -15.76 2.22
C VAL A 134 3.06 -16.48 2.43
N THR A 135 2.67 -16.57 3.70
CA THR A 135 1.41 -17.17 4.15
C THR A 135 0.54 -16.11 4.82
N GLY A 136 -0.71 -15.99 4.38
CA GLY A 136 -1.73 -15.21 5.06
C GLY A 136 -2.29 -16.00 6.23
N THR A 137 -2.61 -15.30 7.32
CA THR A 137 -3.25 -15.88 8.50
C THR A 137 -4.41 -14.98 8.93
N GLY A 138 -5.38 -15.53 9.66
CA GLY A 138 -6.52 -14.77 10.13
C GLY A 138 -7.67 -15.65 10.61
N LEU A 139 -8.88 -15.11 10.53
CA LEU A 139 -10.10 -15.80 10.91
C LEU A 139 -11.04 -16.01 9.72
N LEU A 140 -11.76 -17.13 9.73
CA LEU A 140 -12.89 -17.42 8.88
C LEU A 140 -14.16 -17.45 9.74
N LEU A 141 -15.11 -16.57 9.45
CA LEU A 141 -16.43 -16.54 10.07
C LEU A 141 -17.46 -17.02 9.04
N GLU A 142 -18.25 -18.01 9.40
CA GLU A 142 -19.29 -18.56 8.53
C GLU A 142 -20.66 -18.54 9.21
N PRO A 143 -21.74 -18.18 8.49
CA PRO A 143 -23.09 -18.27 9.01
C PRO A 143 -23.49 -19.73 9.24
N ARG A 144 -24.33 -19.97 10.23
CA ARG A 144 -24.85 -21.29 10.58
C ARG A 144 -26.25 -21.49 10.03
N GLY A 145 -26.52 -22.71 9.55
CA GLY A 145 -27.87 -23.13 9.11
C GLY A 145 -28.36 -22.48 7.81
N ARG A 146 -27.47 -21.84 7.04
CA ARG A 146 -27.79 -21.22 5.75
C ARG A 146 -26.56 -21.12 4.86
N ASP A 147 -26.79 -21.03 3.56
CA ASP A 147 -25.74 -20.64 2.63
C ASP A 147 -25.36 -19.17 2.79
N SER A 148 -24.12 -18.86 2.41
CA SER A 148 -23.58 -17.50 2.49
C SER A 148 -24.18 -16.61 1.40
N LEU A 149 -24.67 -15.44 1.79
CA LEU A 149 -25.27 -14.46 0.87
C LEU A 149 -24.21 -13.70 0.06
N ALA A 150 -23.04 -13.51 0.67
CA ALA A 150 -21.89 -12.84 0.07
C ALA A 150 -20.61 -13.37 0.72
N ASN A 151 -19.51 -13.29 -0.02
CA ASN A 151 -18.16 -13.53 0.48
C ASN A 151 -17.50 -12.18 0.75
N VAL A 152 -16.96 -11.97 1.94
CA VAL A 152 -16.42 -10.67 2.35
C VAL A 152 -15.03 -10.81 2.94
N ILE A 153 -14.08 -10.00 2.48
CA ILE A 153 -12.82 -9.77 3.19
C ILE A 153 -13.01 -8.55 4.10
N ALA A 154 -12.80 -8.72 5.41
CA ALA A 154 -12.93 -7.67 6.41
C ALA A 154 -11.56 -7.33 7.02
N LEU A 155 -11.10 -6.10 6.83
CA LEU A 155 -9.75 -5.65 7.15
C LEU A 155 -9.78 -4.62 8.29
N PRO A 156 -9.26 -4.95 9.48
CA PRO A 156 -9.20 -4.00 10.59
C PRO A 156 -8.08 -2.96 10.36
N ASP A 157 -7.93 -2.00 11.28
CA ASP A 157 -6.68 -1.22 11.33
C ASP A 157 -5.50 -2.16 11.65
N CYS A 158 -4.28 -1.80 11.24
CA CYS A 158 -3.12 -2.66 11.44
C CYS A 158 -2.79 -2.90 12.93
N ASN A 159 -3.28 -2.07 13.84
CA ASN A 159 -3.09 -2.27 15.28
C ASN A 159 -4.27 -3.00 15.96
N GLN A 160 -5.27 -3.42 15.19
CA GLN A 160 -6.38 -4.23 15.66
C GLN A 160 -6.19 -5.68 15.21
N LEU A 161 -6.45 -6.61 16.13
CA LEU A 161 -6.40 -8.04 15.84
C LEU A 161 -7.70 -8.52 15.17
N PRO A 162 -7.66 -9.55 14.31
CA PRO A 162 -8.84 -10.19 13.77
C PRO A 162 -9.88 -10.57 14.83
N GLU A 163 -9.42 -11.06 15.98
CA GLU A 163 -10.24 -11.47 17.12
C GLU A 163 -11.06 -10.31 17.69
N GLN A 164 -10.54 -9.08 17.65
CA GLN A 164 -11.25 -7.91 18.18
C GLN A 164 -12.46 -7.56 17.33
N ILE A 165 -12.31 -7.54 16.01
CA ILE A 165 -13.43 -7.23 15.08
C ILE A 165 -14.37 -8.42 14.87
N ALA A 166 -13.94 -9.63 15.24
CA ALA A 166 -14.76 -10.83 15.32
C ALA A 166 -15.50 -10.98 16.68
N GLY A 167 -15.16 -10.15 17.68
CA GLY A 167 -15.76 -10.20 19.00
C GLY A 167 -15.29 -11.36 19.89
N LEU A 168 -14.09 -11.88 19.62
CA LEU A 168 -13.41 -12.92 20.41
C LEU A 168 -12.40 -12.36 21.41
N ALA A 169 -11.96 -11.12 21.22
CA ALA A 169 -11.06 -10.41 22.13
C ALA A 169 -11.65 -9.06 22.56
N GLU A 170 -11.23 -8.59 23.74
CA GLU A 170 -11.59 -7.28 24.25
C GLU A 170 -10.99 -6.14 23.38
N GLY A 171 -11.50 -4.92 23.56
CA GLY A 171 -10.97 -3.71 22.93
C GLY A 171 -11.92 -3.04 21.94
N LEU A 172 -13.02 -3.69 21.54
CA LEU A 172 -14.05 -3.08 20.70
C LEU A 172 -15.48 -3.38 21.21
N PRO A 173 -16.36 -2.37 21.30
CA PRO A 173 -17.77 -2.59 21.59
C PRO A 173 -18.44 -3.36 20.43
N PRO A 174 -19.52 -4.12 20.69
CA PRO A 174 -20.19 -4.97 19.67
C PRO A 174 -20.59 -4.25 18.38
N LYS A 175 -20.84 -2.93 18.45
CA LYS A 175 -21.20 -2.11 17.29
C LYS A 175 -20.05 -1.95 16.28
N LEU A 176 -18.80 -2.03 16.74
CA LEU A 176 -17.59 -1.88 15.93
C LEU A 176 -16.97 -3.24 15.54
N GLN A 177 -17.56 -4.36 15.96
CA GLN A 177 -17.16 -5.71 15.57
C GLN A 177 -17.72 -6.06 14.18
N PHE A 178 -17.29 -5.32 13.15
CA PHE A 178 -17.95 -5.36 11.85
C PHE A 178 -17.84 -6.71 11.14
N ALA A 179 -16.74 -7.46 11.32
CA ALA A 179 -16.64 -8.82 10.78
C ALA A 179 -17.70 -9.76 11.38
N ARG A 180 -17.89 -9.70 12.71
CA ARG A 180 -18.97 -10.44 13.38
C ARG A 180 -20.34 -10.06 12.86
N ARG A 181 -20.62 -8.75 12.74
CA ARG A 181 -21.92 -8.25 12.27
C ARG A 181 -22.25 -8.68 10.85
N LEU A 182 -21.25 -8.68 9.95
CA LEU A 182 -21.40 -9.16 8.58
C LEU A 182 -21.69 -10.66 8.55
N ALA A 183 -20.95 -11.44 9.34
CA ALA A 183 -21.17 -12.88 9.44
C ALA A 183 -22.55 -13.23 10.01
N GLU A 184 -22.98 -12.55 11.09
CA GLU A 184 -24.31 -12.71 11.68
C GLU A 184 -25.44 -12.25 10.72
N SER A 185 -25.12 -11.40 9.74
CA SER A 185 -26.04 -10.99 8.67
C SER A 185 -26.08 -11.95 7.48
N GLY A 186 -25.29 -13.04 7.50
CA GLY A 186 -25.30 -14.09 6.48
C GLY A 186 -24.12 -14.08 5.51
N CYS A 187 -23.09 -13.26 5.72
CA CYS A 187 -21.89 -13.27 4.89
C CYS A 187 -20.88 -14.33 5.37
N ARG A 188 -20.17 -14.99 4.46
CA ARG A 188 -18.89 -15.64 4.80
C ARG A 188 -17.83 -14.56 4.87
N VAL A 189 -17.12 -14.45 5.98
CA VAL A 189 -16.14 -13.39 6.20
C VAL A 189 -14.75 -13.98 6.47
N VAL A 190 -13.75 -13.57 5.71
CA VAL A 190 -12.34 -13.78 6.06
C VAL A 190 -11.77 -12.48 6.61
N VAL A 191 -11.08 -12.59 7.75
CA VAL A 191 -10.45 -11.47 8.45
C VAL A 191 -8.93 -11.69 8.46
N PRO A 192 -8.18 -11.14 7.49
CA PRO A 192 -6.74 -11.24 7.46
C PRO A 192 -6.09 -10.50 8.64
N LEU A 193 -5.05 -11.09 9.21
CA LEU A 193 -4.13 -10.39 10.11
C LEU A 193 -3.23 -9.47 9.26
N LEU A 194 -3.16 -8.20 9.66
CA LEU A 194 -2.28 -7.20 9.05
C LEU A 194 -0.98 -7.05 9.85
N ILE A 195 0.07 -6.58 9.19
CA ILE A 195 1.36 -6.28 9.83
C ILE A 195 1.17 -5.06 10.73
N ASN A 196 1.34 -5.20 12.04
CA ASN A 196 1.07 -4.13 13.00
C ASN A 196 2.18 -3.06 13.09
N ARG A 197 1.88 -1.93 13.72
CA ARG A 197 2.88 -0.90 14.04
C ARG A 197 3.44 -1.01 15.47
N ALA A 198 3.37 -2.18 16.10
CA ALA A 198 4.04 -2.38 17.38
C ALA A 198 5.56 -2.20 17.22
N GLU A 199 6.20 -1.72 18.28
CA GLU A 199 7.65 -1.51 18.28
C GLU A 199 8.40 -2.83 18.12
N LYS A 200 9.31 -2.87 17.14
CA LYS A 200 10.19 -4.00 16.86
C LYS A 200 11.58 -3.78 17.46
N MET A 201 12.21 -2.64 17.16
CA MET A 201 13.58 -2.31 17.57
C MET A 201 13.81 -0.80 17.68
N SER A 202 13.99 -0.28 18.90
CA SER A 202 14.40 1.12 19.14
C SER A 202 13.49 2.15 18.45
N LYS A 203 12.19 2.10 18.71
CA LYS A 203 11.12 2.91 18.10
C LYS A 203 10.83 2.66 16.62
N LEU A 204 11.49 1.66 16.00
CA LEU A 204 11.15 1.19 14.68
C LEU A 204 9.97 0.22 14.77
N SER A 205 8.87 0.50 14.07
CA SER A 205 7.69 -0.39 14.06
C SER A 205 7.92 -1.65 13.21
N ASN A 206 7.13 -2.72 13.42
CA ASN A 206 7.17 -3.90 12.55
C ASN A 206 6.92 -3.55 11.08
N ARG A 207 5.92 -2.71 10.79
CA ARG A 207 5.66 -2.23 9.42
C ARG A 207 6.85 -1.47 8.84
N GLU A 208 7.41 -0.51 9.57
CA GLU A 208 8.53 0.28 9.07
C GLU A 208 9.77 -0.59 8.85
N TYR A 209 10.07 -1.51 9.76
CA TYR A 209 11.18 -2.44 9.61
C TYR A 209 11.09 -3.24 8.30
N LEU A 210 9.92 -3.81 8.00
CA LEU A 210 9.70 -4.55 6.76
C LEU A 210 9.65 -3.64 5.53
N TYR A 211 9.07 -2.45 5.66
CA TYR A 211 8.96 -1.47 4.58
C TYR A 211 10.31 -1.07 4.04
N ARG A 212 11.27 -0.77 4.91
CA ARG A 212 12.60 -0.31 4.48
C ARG A 212 13.31 -1.35 3.62
N SER A 213 13.20 -2.63 3.96
CA SER A 213 13.76 -3.71 3.12
C SER A 213 12.96 -3.92 1.84
N ALA A 214 11.62 -3.84 1.91
CA ALA A 214 10.75 -4.03 0.73
C ALA A 214 10.95 -2.92 -0.30
N PHE A 215 11.04 -1.66 0.15
CA PHE A 215 11.12 -0.48 -0.69
C PHE A 215 12.34 -0.52 -1.63
N GLU A 216 13.51 -0.85 -1.09
CA GLU A 216 14.76 -0.98 -1.87
C GLU A 216 14.69 -2.08 -2.94
N MET A 217 13.83 -3.09 -2.75
CA MET A 217 13.61 -4.17 -3.72
C MET A 217 12.46 -3.87 -4.69
N GLY A 218 11.93 -2.64 -4.69
CA GLY A 218 10.78 -2.26 -5.51
C GLY A 218 9.47 -2.96 -5.11
N ARG A 219 9.37 -3.36 -3.84
CA ARG A 219 8.19 -4.00 -3.23
C ARG A 219 7.58 -3.07 -2.18
N HIS A 220 6.36 -3.37 -1.75
CA HIS A 220 5.66 -2.54 -0.77
C HIS A 220 4.74 -3.38 0.14
N LEU A 221 4.62 -2.99 1.42
CA LEU A 221 3.76 -3.70 2.39
C LEU A 221 2.28 -3.67 1.96
N ILE A 222 1.81 -2.52 1.49
CA ILE A 222 0.49 -2.39 0.85
C ILE A 222 0.30 -3.49 -0.20
N GLY A 223 1.28 -3.71 -1.08
CA GLY A 223 1.20 -4.77 -2.08
C GLY A 223 1.13 -6.17 -1.49
N TYR A 224 1.87 -6.45 -0.42
CA TYR A 224 1.79 -7.75 0.26
C TYR A 224 0.43 -8.01 0.88
N GLU A 225 -0.16 -7.02 1.56
CA GLU A 225 -1.47 -7.15 2.20
C GLU A 225 -2.62 -7.13 1.18
N VAL A 226 -2.44 -6.42 0.06
CA VAL A 226 -3.32 -6.55 -1.12
C VAL A 226 -3.22 -7.96 -1.70
N GLN A 227 -2.02 -8.51 -1.94
CA GLN A 227 -1.85 -9.88 -2.42
C GLN A 227 -2.50 -10.90 -1.48
N GLN A 228 -2.33 -10.73 -0.16
CA GLN A 228 -2.96 -11.57 0.86
C GLN A 228 -4.48 -11.55 0.75
N SER A 229 -5.07 -10.37 0.51
CA SER A 229 -6.52 -10.20 0.31
C SER A 229 -6.97 -10.78 -1.03
N LEU A 230 -6.22 -10.57 -2.11
CA LEU A 230 -6.55 -11.08 -3.44
C LEU A 230 -6.40 -12.60 -3.57
N ALA A 231 -5.55 -13.24 -2.76
CA ALA A 231 -5.50 -14.69 -2.67
C ALA A 231 -6.83 -15.27 -2.13
N VAL A 232 -7.49 -14.55 -1.22
CA VAL A 232 -8.85 -14.91 -0.75
C VAL A 232 -9.89 -14.66 -1.85
N VAL A 233 -9.76 -13.57 -2.61
CA VAL A 233 -10.60 -13.33 -3.81
C VAL A 233 -10.45 -14.46 -4.82
N ASP A 234 -9.23 -14.92 -5.12
CA ASP A 234 -8.97 -16.05 -6.01
C ASP A 234 -9.65 -17.34 -5.55
N TRP A 235 -9.70 -17.56 -4.24
CA TRP A 235 -10.41 -18.68 -3.65
C TRP A 235 -11.93 -18.53 -3.75
N TYR A 236 -12.48 -17.37 -3.41
CA TYR A 236 -13.91 -17.09 -3.53
C TYR A 236 -14.41 -17.23 -4.96
N SER A 237 -13.72 -16.62 -5.93
CA SER A 237 -14.11 -16.68 -7.35
C SER A 237 -14.12 -18.11 -7.90
N ARG A 238 -13.25 -19.00 -7.42
CA ARG A 238 -13.23 -20.41 -7.83
C ARG A 238 -14.27 -21.25 -7.11
N ARG A 239 -14.41 -21.06 -5.79
CA ARG A 239 -15.24 -21.94 -4.94
C ARG A 239 -16.73 -21.58 -4.99
N SER A 240 -17.04 -20.31 -5.23
CA SER A 240 -18.38 -19.74 -5.17
C SER A 240 -18.55 -18.63 -6.22
N PRO A 241 -18.46 -18.95 -7.53
CA PRO A 241 -18.43 -17.97 -8.62
C PRO A 241 -19.68 -17.08 -8.69
N ASP A 242 -20.84 -17.61 -8.28
CA ASP A 242 -22.11 -16.87 -8.31
C ASP A 242 -22.38 -16.06 -7.03
N THR A 243 -21.47 -16.10 -6.06
CA THR A 243 -21.61 -15.39 -4.78
C THR A 243 -20.83 -14.07 -4.82
N PRO A 244 -21.49 -12.91 -4.61
CA PRO A 244 -20.82 -11.61 -4.66
C PRO A 244 -19.64 -11.51 -3.68
N ILE A 245 -18.58 -10.83 -4.11
CA ILE A 245 -17.35 -10.61 -3.35
C ILE A 245 -17.28 -9.15 -2.89
N GLY A 246 -17.35 -8.94 -1.58
CA GLY A 246 -17.14 -7.64 -0.96
C GLY A 246 -15.76 -7.52 -0.29
N ILE A 247 -15.27 -6.30 -0.19
CA ILE A 247 -14.15 -5.97 0.70
C ILE A 247 -14.51 -4.75 1.54
N ILE A 248 -14.21 -4.80 2.84
CA ILE A 248 -14.44 -3.70 3.77
C ILE A 248 -13.23 -3.52 4.65
N GLY A 249 -12.86 -2.26 4.93
CA GLY A 249 -11.85 -2.02 5.93
C GLY A 249 -11.92 -0.66 6.61
N TRP A 250 -11.28 -0.59 7.78
CA TRP A 250 -11.18 0.61 8.61
C TRP A 250 -9.72 0.97 8.89
N GLY A 251 -9.35 2.26 8.83
CA GLY A 251 -7.95 2.69 9.04
C GLY A 251 -7.00 2.14 7.97
N GLU A 252 -5.92 1.48 8.35
CA GLU A 252 -5.07 0.77 7.36
C GLU A 252 -5.85 -0.26 6.54
N GLY A 253 -6.82 -0.96 7.13
CA GLY A 253 -7.66 -1.87 6.39
C GLY A 253 -8.47 -1.17 5.30
N GLY A 254 -8.86 0.10 5.52
CA GLY A 254 -9.52 0.94 4.52
C GLY A 254 -8.61 1.26 3.33
N LEU A 255 -7.33 1.53 3.60
CA LEU A 255 -6.30 1.66 2.57
C LEU A 255 -6.22 0.38 1.73
N ILE A 256 -6.02 -0.77 2.38
CA ILE A 256 -5.86 -2.05 1.68
C ILE A 256 -7.13 -2.41 0.89
N ALA A 257 -8.32 -2.16 1.44
CA ALA A 257 -9.59 -2.36 0.76
C ALA A 257 -9.72 -1.51 -0.51
N LEU A 258 -9.37 -0.21 -0.43
CA LEU A 258 -9.38 0.69 -1.59
C LEU A 258 -8.43 0.19 -2.68
N TYR A 259 -7.20 -0.13 -2.31
CA TYR A 259 -6.16 -0.55 -3.26
C TYR A 259 -6.50 -1.90 -3.89
N ALA A 260 -6.97 -2.88 -3.11
CA ALA A 260 -7.36 -4.20 -3.61
C ALA A 260 -8.52 -4.09 -4.60
N ALA A 261 -9.58 -3.34 -4.28
CA ALA A 261 -10.68 -3.11 -5.20
C ALA A 261 -10.26 -2.30 -6.44
N ALA A 262 -9.31 -1.38 -6.30
CA ALA A 262 -8.75 -0.61 -7.40
C ALA A 262 -7.80 -1.42 -8.31
N VAL A 263 -7.26 -2.57 -7.89
CA VAL A 263 -6.42 -3.42 -8.76
C VAL A 263 -7.12 -4.67 -9.27
N ASP A 264 -8.21 -5.11 -8.64
CA ASP A 264 -8.91 -6.34 -9.00
C ASP A 264 -10.40 -6.09 -9.25
N THR A 265 -10.84 -6.38 -10.47
CA THR A 265 -12.21 -6.11 -10.92
C THR A 265 -13.23 -7.14 -10.44
N ARG A 266 -12.78 -8.24 -9.83
CA ARG A 266 -13.66 -9.29 -9.29
C ARG A 266 -14.28 -8.93 -7.93
N VAL A 267 -13.84 -7.82 -7.31
CA VAL A 267 -14.44 -7.29 -6.09
C VAL A 267 -15.68 -6.47 -6.47
N ASP A 268 -16.88 -6.96 -6.18
CA ASP A 268 -18.14 -6.31 -6.58
C ASP A 268 -18.42 -5.02 -5.81
N VAL A 269 -18.07 -4.99 -4.52
CA VAL A 269 -18.32 -3.85 -3.63
C VAL A 269 -17.15 -3.62 -2.69
N ALA A 270 -16.71 -2.38 -2.56
CA ALA A 270 -15.71 -1.96 -1.59
C ALA A 270 -16.30 -0.97 -0.57
N CYS A 271 -15.97 -1.12 0.71
CA CYS A 271 -16.28 -0.16 1.75
C CYS A 271 -15.00 0.32 2.44
N VAL A 272 -14.74 1.63 2.37
CA VAL A 272 -13.53 2.27 2.89
C VAL A 272 -13.95 3.20 4.01
N SER A 273 -13.62 2.83 5.25
CA SER A 273 -13.99 3.57 6.45
C SER A 273 -12.77 4.21 7.13
N GLY A 274 -12.88 5.47 7.53
CA GLY A 274 -11.83 6.15 8.33
C GLY A 274 -10.45 6.27 7.68
N TYR A 275 -10.37 6.25 6.34
CA TYR A 275 -9.12 6.34 5.58
C TYR A 275 -9.17 7.34 4.42
N PHE A 276 -10.23 7.31 3.62
CA PHE A 276 -10.33 8.03 2.34
C PHE A 276 -10.10 9.54 2.48
N ASP A 277 -9.07 10.08 1.85
CA ASP A 277 -8.71 11.50 2.01
C ASP A 277 -7.89 12.07 0.84
N SER A 278 -7.71 13.38 0.83
CA SER A 278 -6.70 14.02 0.01
C SER A 278 -5.29 13.57 0.43
N ARG A 279 -4.56 12.92 -0.48
CA ARG A 279 -3.24 12.34 -0.19
C ARG A 279 -2.08 13.35 -0.30
N GLN A 280 -2.37 14.65 -0.38
CA GLN A 280 -1.36 15.70 -0.60
C GLN A 280 -0.43 15.93 0.60
N ASN A 281 -0.80 15.41 1.77
CA ASN A 281 0.01 15.47 2.99
C ASN A 281 0.62 14.10 3.37
N ILE A 282 0.72 13.15 2.43
CA ILE A 282 1.22 11.79 2.69
C ILE A 282 2.61 11.75 3.31
N TRP A 283 3.44 12.79 3.11
CA TRP A 283 4.76 12.94 3.72
C TRP A 283 4.72 13.07 5.25
N GLN A 284 3.56 13.39 5.83
CA GLN A 284 3.34 13.45 7.28
C GLN A 284 2.87 12.10 7.87
N GLU A 285 2.51 11.15 7.02
CA GLU A 285 1.96 9.86 7.40
C GLU A 285 3.08 8.85 7.70
N PRO A 286 2.77 7.68 8.29
CA PRO A 286 3.77 6.64 8.49
C PRO A 286 4.48 6.30 7.18
N ILE A 287 5.81 6.18 7.23
CA ILE A 287 6.63 5.96 6.03
C ILE A 287 6.21 4.68 5.27
N ASP A 288 5.60 3.71 5.95
CA ASP A 288 5.05 2.50 5.35
C ASP A 288 3.84 2.74 4.43
N ARG A 289 3.32 3.97 4.33
CA ARG A 289 2.33 4.42 3.33
C ARG A 289 2.98 5.10 2.11
N ASN A 290 4.28 5.36 2.13
CA ASN A 290 4.98 6.06 1.05
C ASN A 290 5.28 5.12 -0.14
N VAL A 291 4.42 5.18 -1.15
CA VAL A 291 4.56 4.47 -2.41
C VAL A 291 5.27 5.36 -3.44
N PHE A 292 6.40 4.90 -3.96
CA PHE A 292 7.17 5.63 -4.96
C PHE A 292 6.35 5.86 -6.24
N GLY A 293 6.24 7.13 -6.66
CA GLY A 293 5.50 7.52 -7.86
C GLY A 293 3.98 7.49 -7.73
N LEU A 294 3.41 7.31 -6.53
CA LEU A 294 1.95 7.29 -6.33
C LEU A 294 1.28 8.58 -6.80
N LEU A 295 1.69 9.72 -6.22
CA LEU A 295 1.04 11.01 -6.46
C LEU A 295 1.25 11.57 -7.87
N GLU A 296 2.14 10.95 -8.67
CA GLU A 296 2.31 11.25 -10.09
C GLU A 296 1.00 11.01 -10.87
N GLN A 297 0.28 9.93 -10.54
CA GLN A 297 -0.90 9.49 -11.30
C GLN A 297 -2.14 9.28 -10.43
N PHE A 298 -1.97 9.10 -9.12
CA PHE A 298 -3.04 8.69 -8.21
C PHE A 298 -3.08 9.52 -6.93
N GLY A 299 -4.28 9.90 -6.52
CA GLY A 299 -4.73 10.08 -5.14
C GLY A 299 -5.96 9.20 -4.91
N ASP A 300 -6.61 9.31 -3.76
CA ASP A 300 -7.74 8.42 -3.43
C ASP A 300 -8.93 8.61 -4.38
N ALA A 301 -9.16 9.83 -4.91
CA ALA A 301 -10.17 10.04 -5.95
C ALA A 301 -9.87 9.27 -7.25
N GLU A 302 -8.61 9.25 -7.68
CA GLU A 302 -8.20 8.49 -8.86
C GLU A 302 -8.30 6.97 -8.61
N LEU A 303 -7.94 6.50 -7.40
CA LEU A 303 -8.12 5.10 -7.01
C LEU A 303 -9.61 4.70 -6.99
N ALA A 304 -10.48 5.57 -6.48
CA ALA A 304 -11.92 5.38 -6.53
C ALA A 304 -12.43 5.27 -7.97
N SER A 305 -11.90 6.08 -8.89
CA SER A 305 -12.27 5.99 -10.31
C SER A 305 -11.91 4.64 -10.95
N LEU A 306 -10.87 3.94 -10.47
CA LEU A 306 -10.55 2.58 -10.92
C LEU A 306 -11.55 1.51 -10.46
N ILE A 307 -12.39 1.83 -9.48
CA ILE A 307 -13.43 0.92 -8.96
C ILE A 307 -14.71 1.05 -9.80
N ALA A 308 -15.02 2.26 -10.28
CA ALA A 308 -16.18 2.53 -11.11
C ALA A 308 -16.25 1.58 -12.34
N PRO A 309 -17.45 1.12 -12.71
CA PRO A 309 -18.77 1.45 -12.15
C PRO A 309 -19.17 0.60 -10.93
N ARG A 310 -18.27 -0.25 -10.40
CA ARG A 310 -18.56 -1.08 -9.22
C ARG A 310 -18.76 -0.20 -7.99
N ALA A 311 -19.50 -0.71 -7.01
CA ALA A 311 -19.90 0.09 -5.87
C ALA A 311 -18.72 0.36 -4.92
N LEU A 312 -18.47 1.63 -4.63
CA LEU A 312 -17.56 2.08 -3.59
C LEU A 312 -18.36 2.87 -2.54
N ILE A 313 -18.32 2.39 -1.30
CA ILE A 313 -18.88 3.07 -0.13
C ILE A 313 -17.73 3.75 0.59
N VAL A 314 -17.79 5.08 0.69
CA VAL A 314 -16.86 5.87 1.51
C VAL A 314 -17.56 6.23 2.81
N ASP A 315 -17.11 5.62 3.90
CA ASP A 315 -17.60 5.89 5.24
C ASP A 315 -16.66 6.89 5.95
N ALA A 316 -17.12 8.13 6.10
CA ALA A 316 -16.39 9.22 6.75
C ALA A 316 -16.36 9.10 8.29
N ALA A 317 -16.25 7.87 8.80
CA ALA A 317 -16.08 7.59 10.22
C ALA A 317 -14.72 8.11 10.72
N ARG A 318 -14.61 8.28 12.04
CA ARG A 318 -13.33 8.60 12.68
C ARG A 318 -12.34 7.46 12.43
N GLY A 319 -11.14 7.81 11.96
CA GLY A 319 -10.05 6.86 11.73
C GLY A 319 -9.23 6.59 13.00
N PRO A 320 -8.22 5.72 12.92
CA PRO A 320 -7.21 5.60 13.96
C PRO A 320 -6.42 6.92 14.09
N GLU A 321 -5.99 7.24 15.30
CA GLU A 321 -5.17 8.41 15.59
C GLU A 321 -3.92 7.98 16.36
N ALA A 322 -2.76 8.39 15.90
CA ALA A 322 -1.48 8.08 16.52
C ALA A 322 -0.44 9.14 16.18
N THR A 323 0.47 9.42 17.12
CA THR A 323 1.68 10.20 16.86
C THR A 323 2.88 9.30 17.05
N ILE A 324 3.72 9.22 16.01
CA ILE A 324 4.97 8.48 16.01
C ILE A 324 6.08 9.53 16.16
N PRO A 325 6.74 9.61 17.33
CA PRO A 325 7.67 10.71 17.65
C PRO A 325 9.00 10.65 16.87
N GLY A 326 9.21 9.62 16.05
CA GLY A 326 10.46 9.35 15.35
C GLY A 326 11.56 8.80 16.28
N GLY A 327 12.82 9.03 15.90
CA GLY A 327 14.01 8.48 16.56
C GLY A 327 14.82 7.69 15.54
N ARG A 328 14.94 6.37 15.72
CA ARG A 328 15.50 5.50 14.67
C ARG A 328 14.51 5.27 13.50
N GLY A 329 13.21 5.34 13.79
CA GLY A 329 12.14 5.33 12.80
C GLY A 329 11.74 6.74 12.36
N ALA A 330 11.02 6.83 11.24
CA ALA A 330 10.52 8.09 10.71
C ALA A 330 9.40 8.68 11.60
N PRO A 331 9.45 9.99 11.93
CA PRO A 331 8.35 10.64 12.62
C PRO A 331 7.13 10.71 11.71
N ALA A 332 5.93 10.52 12.28
CA ALA A 332 4.70 10.48 11.52
C ALA A 332 3.48 10.76 12.39
N ARG A 333 2.35 11.09 11.74
CA ARG A 333 1.04 11.20 12.35
C ARG A 333 0.04 10.36 11.56
N VAL A 334 -0.75 9.58 12.28
CA VAL A 334 -2.00 9.00 11.79
C VAL A 334 -3.11 9.89 12.31
N VAL A 335 -3.87 10.50 11.41
CA VAL A 335 -4.96 11.42 11.75
C VAL A 335 -6.24 10.95 11.10
N SER A 336 -7.36 11.17 11.77
CA SER A 336 -8.68 10.98 11.18
C SER A 336 -8.87 11.97 10.02
N PRO A 337 -9.27 11.50 8.82
CA PRO A 337 -9.67 12.39 7.74
C PRO A 337 -10.79 13.34 8.18
N SER A 338 -10.65 14.62 7.87
CA SER A 338 -11.72 15.58 8.17
C SER A 338 -12.89 15.37 7.22
N LEU A 339 -14.12 15.49 7.72
CA LEU A 339 -15.33 15.32 6.89
C LEU A 339 -15.34 16.25 5.66
N GLY A 340 -14.82 17.47 5.78
CA GLY A 340 -14.71 18.41 4.68
C GLY A 340 -13.77 17.89 3.57
N SER A 341 -12.62 17.35 3.97
CA SER A 341 -11.63 16.79 3.05
C SER A 341 -12.12 15.50 2.38
N VAL A 342 -12.75 14.60 3.13
CA VAL A 342 -13.42 13.40 2.58
C VAL A 342 -14.46 13.79 1.53
N ARG A 343 -15.35 14.75 1.84
CA ARG A 343 -16.38 15.21 0.90
C ARG A 343 -15.78 15.82 -0.37
N ALA A 344 -14.71 16.61 -0.24
CA ALA A 344 -14.03 17.20 -1.37
C ALA A 344 -13.39 16.14 -2.28
N GLU A 345 -12.73 15.13 -1.69
CA GLU A 345 -12.10 14.05 -2.46
C GLU A 345 -13.15 13.11 -3.09
N VAL A 346 -14.28 12.85 -2.42
CA VAL A 346 -15.42 12.13 -3.02
C VAL A 346 -16.01 12.91 -4.20
N ALA A 347 -16.18 14.22 -4.06
CA ALA A 347 -16.66 15.06 -5.17
C ALA A 347 -15.67 15.06 -6.35
N ARG A 348 -14.36 15.02 -6.08
CA ARG A 348 -13.35 14.81 -7.13
C ARG A 348 -13.52 13.44 -7.80
N ALA A 349 -13.68 12.37 -7.03
CA ALA A 349 -13.90 11.02 -7.58
C ALA A 349 -15.13 10.99 -8.50
N GLN A 350 -16.25 11.56 -8.06
CA GLN A 350 -17.49 11.66 -8.84
C GLN A 350 -17.27 12.44 -10.15
N LYS A 351 -16.53 13.54 -10.11
CA LYS A 351 -16.20 14.31 -11.32
C LYS A 351 -15.33 13.52 -12.30
N LEU A 352 -14.39 12.69 -11.82
CA LEU A 352 -13.54 11.84 -12.66
C LEU A 352 -14.33 10.70 -13.34
N THR A 353 -15.51 10.40 -12.81
CA THR A 353 -16.43 9.38 -13.35
C THR A 353 -17.71 10.01 -13.89
N ASP A 354 -17.74 11.31 -14.14
CA ASP A 354 -18.93 11.99 -14.66
C ASP A 354 -19.14 11.59 -16.13
N GLY A 355 -20.32 11.04 -16.42
CA GLY A 355 -20.66 10.50 -17.76
C GLY A 355 -20.51 8.98 -17.94
N LEU A 356 -20.13 8.26 -16.88
CA LEU A 356 -20.05 6.78 -16.84
C LEU A 356 -21.42 6.11 -16.71
#